data_AF-A0A371IPJ9-F1
#
_entry.id   AF-A0A371IPJ9-F1
#
_cell.length_a   1.000
_cell.length_b   1.000
_cell.length_c   1.000
_cell.angle_alpha   90.00
_cell.angle_beta   90.00
_cell.angle_gamma   90.00
#
_symmetry.space_group_name_H-M   'P 1'
#
loop_
_entity.id
_entity.type
_entity.pdbx_description
1 polymer ?
#
loop_
_entity_poly.entity_id
_entity_poly.type
_entity_poly.pdbx_seq_one_letter_code
_entity_poly.pdbx_strand_id
1 'polypeptide(L)'
;MELNNYIVVVEKKYIHELEKNNIPFKQFTSEDYYLVKRGKKKKRFNKEQQQEILLDLQSGLSIKKCSIKYKCSTRTIQDIKKEIY
;
A
#
# COMPACT_ATOMS: atom_id res chain seq x y z
N MET A 1 3.38 -35.25 -6.39
CA MET A 1 2.78 -35.04 -5.05
C MET A 1 3.43 -33.77 -4.52
N GLU A 2 2.80 -32.61 -4.65
CA GLU A 2 3.38 -31.34 -4.19
C GLU A 2 3.24 -31.24 -2.68
N LEU A 3 4.38 -31.20 -1.97
CA LEU A 3 4.39 -30.79 -0.58
C LEU A 3 4.11 -29.28 -0.54
N ASN A 4 2.84 -28.95 -0.32
CA ASN A 4 2.37 -27.63 0.04
C ASN A 4 2.95 -27.23 1.41
N ASN A 5 4.19 -26.77 1.43
CA ASN A 5 4.88 -26.22 2.60
C ASN A 5 4.37 -24.80 2.92
N TYR A 6 3.05 -24.61 2.98
CA TYR A 6 2.45 -23.35 3.36
C TYR A 6 2.26 -23.32 4.88
N ILE A 7 2.76 -22.25 5.50
CA ILE A 7 2.52 -21.97 6.91
C ILE A 7 1.27 -21.09 7.00
N VAL A 8 0.26 -21.57 7.74
CA VAL A 8 -0.98 -20.83 8.00
C VAL A 8 -0.87 -20.12 9.34
N VAL A 9 -1.13 -18.80 9.35
CA VAL A 9 -1.16 -17.99 10.57
C VAL A 9 -2.61 -17.81 11.00
N VAL A 10 -2.91 -18.11 12.26
CA VAL A 10 -4.26 -18.01 12.84
C VAL A 10 -4.36 -16.87 13.85
N GLU A 11 -5.56 -16.31 14.01
CA GLU A 11 -5.85 -15.36 15.08
C GLU A 11 -5.84 -16.05 16.45
N LYS A 12 -5.39 -15.34 17.49
CA LYS A 12 -5.30 -15.83 18.87
C LYS A 12 -6.63 -16.42 19.39
N LYS A 13 -7.77 -15.93 18.93
CA LYS A 13 -9.10 -16.40 19.37
C LYS A 13 -9.38 -17.88 19.07
N TYR A 14 -8.67 -18.46 18.09
CA TYR A 14 -8.83 -19.86 17.69
C TYR A 14 -7.88 -20.83 18.41
N ILE A 15 -7.03 -20.35 19.33
CA ILE A 15 -6.08 -21.23 20.05
C ILE A 15 -6.81 -22.37 20.77
N HIS A 16 -7.94 -22.08 21.42
CA HIS A 16 -8.69 -23.10 22.13
C HIS A 16 -9.24 -24.20 21.19
N GLU A 17 -9.61 -23.83 19.96
CA GLU A 17 -10.03 -24.82 18.95
C GLU A 17 -8.86 -25.68 18.48
N LEU A 18 -7.65 -25.11 18.35
CA LEU A 18 -6.45 -25.87 18.00
C LEU A 18 -6.09 -26.89 19.10
N GLU A 19 -6.10 -26.46 20.36
CA GLU A 19 -5.86 -27.33 21.52
C GLU A 19 -6.91 -28.45 21.59
N LYS A 20 -8.19 -28.10 21.49
CA LYS A 20 -9.31 -29.05 21.54
C LYS A 20 -9.20 -30.14 20.46
N ASN A 21 -8.68 -29.79 19.29
CA ASN A 21 -8.54 -30.70 18.16
C ASN A 21 -7.14 -31.34 18.05
N ASN A 22 -6.26 -31.16 19.07
CA ASN A 22 -4.88 -31.67 19.08
C ASN A 22 -4.05 -31.24 17.86
N ILE A 23 -4.29 -30.02 17.35
CA ILE A 23 -3.54 -29.48 16.21
C ILE A 23 -2.28 -28.80 16.77
N PRO A 24 -1.07 -29.25 16.40
CA PRO A 24 0.16 -28.62 16.85
C PRO A 24 0.29 -27.20 16.31
N PHE A 25 0.64 -26.25 17.17
CA PHE A 25 0.91 -24.88 16.76
C PHE A 25 2.17 -24.33 17.44
N LYS A 26 2.77 -23.31 16.83
CA LYS A 26 3.84 -22.52 17.43
C LYS A 26 3.33 -21.11 17.69
N GLN A 27 3.57 -20.61 18.89
CA GLN A 27 3.32 -19.22 19.22
C GLN A 27 4.61 -18.43 19.04
N PHE A 28 4.54 -17.37 18.24
CA PHE A 28 5.64 -16.40 18.13
C PHE A 28 5.48 -15.36 19.25
N THR A 29 6.52 -15.18 20.05
CA THR A 29 6.62 -14.09 21.04
C THR A 29 7.32 -12.88 20.43
N SER A 30 7.26 -11.72 21.07
CA SER A 30 7.92 -10.50 20.56
C SER A 30 9.45 -10.62 20.43
N GLU A 31 10.06 -11.63 21.06
CA GLU A 31 11.48 -11.93 20.93
C GLU A 31 11.78 -12.71 19.64
N ASP A 32 10.80 -13.42 19.09
CA ASP A 32 10.95 -14.29 17.91
C ASP A 32 10.76 -13.54 16.58
N TYR A 33 10.14 -12.35 16.61
CA TYR A 33 9.86 -11.56 15.41
C TYR A 33 9.61 -10.08 15.71
N TYR A 34 9.86 -9.24 14.71
CA TYR A 34 9.42 -7.84 14.70
C TYR A 34 8.51 -7.59 13.49
N LEU A 35 7.40 -6.90 13.72
CA LEU A 35 6.47 -6.53 12.64
C LEU A 35 7.01 -5.32 11.89
N VAL A 36 7.54 -5.55 10.69
CA VAL A 36 7.86 -4.46 9.76
C VAL A 36 6.56 -3.96 9.12
N LYS A 37 6.01 -2.88 9.67
CA LYS A 37 5.08 -2.05 8.89
C LYS A 37 5.93 -1.36 7.82
N ARG A 38 5.86 -1.83 6.57
CA ARG A 38 6.43 -1.08 5.43
C ARG A 38 5.85 0.32 5.48
N GLY A 39 6.69 1.32 5.77
CA GLY A 39 6.28 2.71 5.69
C GLY A 39 5.73 2.97 4.28
N LYS A 40 4.49 3.45 4.18
CA LYS A 40 4.00 3.93 2.89
C LYS A 40 4.85 5.15 2.55
N LYS A 41 5.61 5.07 1.45
CA LYS A 41 6.36 6.24 0.95
C LYS A 41 5.37 7.39 0.82
N LYS A 42 5.68 8.53 1.46
CA LYS A 42 4.85 9.73 1.34
C LYS A 42 4.69 10.05 -0.15
N LYS A 43 3.46 10.25 -0.61
CA LYS A 43 3.19 10.70 -1.97
C LYS A 43 3.87 12.05 -2.16
N ARG A 44 4.36 12.30 -3.38
CA ARG A 44 5.11 13.51 -3.70
C ARG A 44 4.25 14.77 -3.63
N PHE A 45 2.95 14.64 -3.92
CA PHE A 45 2.02 15.76 -4.00
C PHE A 45 0.94 15.61 -2.94
N ASN A 46 0.75 16.65 -2.13
CA ASN A 46 -0.35 16.73 -1.18
C ASN A 46 -1.67 17.13 -1.89
N LYS A 47 -2.77 17.25 -1.14
CA LYS A 47 -4.08 17.58 -1.72
C LYS A 47 -4.14 18.96 -2.37
N GLU A 48 -3.51 19.96 -1.76
CA GLU A 48 -3.46 21.34 -2.27
C GLU A 48 -2.72 21.39 -3.61
N GLN A 49 -1.55 20.75 -3.69
CA GLN A 49 -0.77 20.64 -4.92
C GLN A 49 -1.51 19.88 -6.02
N GLN A 50 -2.28 18.85 -5.65
CA GLN A 50 -3.14 18.15 -6.61
C GLN A 50 -4.21 19.08 -7.19
N GLN A 51 -4.83 19.94 -6.36
CA GLN A 51 -5.80 20.93 -6.82
C GLN A 51 -5.16 21.96 -7.77
N GLU A 52 -3.96 22.45 -7.47
CA GLU A 52 -3.24 23.35 -8.38
C GLU A 52 -2.98 22.69 -9.75
N ILE A 53 -2.56 21.42 -9.76
CA ILE A 53 -2.35 20.66 -10.99
C ILE A 53 -3.66 20.50 -11.78
N LEU A 54 -4.78 20.26 -11.08
CA LEU A 54 -6.10 20.15 -11.72
C LEU A 54 -6.56 21.49 -12.34
N LEU A 55 -6.33 22.61 -11.65
CA LEU A 55 -6.64 23.95 -12.16
C LEU A 55 -5.80 24.30 -13.40
N ASP A 56 -4.51 23.95 -13.40
CA ASP A 56 -3.66 24.09 -14.58
C ASP A 56 -4.18 23.29 -15.78
N LEU A 57 -4.62 22.04 -15.54
CA LEU A 57 -5.21 21.21 -16.60
C LEU A 57 -6.53 21.81 -17.12
N GLN A 58 -7.34 22.38 -16.24
CA GLN A 58 -8.61 23.05 -16.61
C GLN A 58 -8.38 24.37 -17.37
N SER A 59 -7.31 25.10 -17.07
CA SER A 59 -6.93 26.32 -17.79
C SER A 59 -6.30 26.05 -19.17
N GLY A 60 -6.17 24.79 -19.58
CA GLY A 60 -5.75 24.38 -20.91
C GLY A 60 -4.29 23.94 -21.01
N LEU A 61 -3.56 23.79 -19.91
CA LEU A 61 -2.24 23.15 -19.97
C LEU A 61 -2.38 21.66 -20.32
N SER A 62 -1.54 21.20 -21.25
CA SER A 62 -1.47 19.77 -21.55
C SER A 62 -0.76 19.00 -20.43
N ILE A 63 -1.07 17.71 -20.31
CA ILE A 63 -0.42 16.80 -19.36
C ILE A 63 1.12 16.86 -19.46
N LYS A 64 1.65 17.00 -20.69
CA LYS A 64 3.10 17.15 -20.93
C LYS A 64 3.65 18.45 -20.34
N LYS A 65 2.94 19.58 -20.50
CA LYS A 65 3.35 20.86 -19.92
C LYS A 65 3.29 20.82 -18.38
N CYS A 66 2.24 20.24 -17.80
CA CYS A 66 2.16 20.05 -16.34
C CYS A 66 3.29 19.14 -15.82
N SER A 67 3.61 18.05 -16.53
CA SER A 67 4.72 17.16 -16.18
C SER A 67 6.05 17.89 -16.08
N ILE A 68 6.32 18.80 -17.02
CA ILE A 68 7.51 19.66 -17.01
C ILE A 68 7.45 20.66 -15.84
N LYS A 69 6.32 21.38 -15.69
CA LYS A 69 6.12 22.38 -14.62
C LYS A 69 6.33 21.80 -13.22
N TYR A 70 5.73 20.65 -12.94
CA TYR A 70 5.78 19.99 -11.63
C TYR A 70 6.91 18.95 -11.50
N LYS A 71 7.79 18.86 -12.51
CA LYS A 71 8.97 17.96 -12.56
C LYS A 71 8.63 16.51 -12.23
N CYS A 72 7.53 15.99 -12.76
CA CYS A 72 7.06 14.63 -12.52
C CYS A 72 6.67 13.92 -13.82
N SER A 73 6.39 12.63 -13.75
CA SER A 73 6.01 11.87 -14.94
C SER A 73 4.63 12.30 -15.46
N THR A 74 4.40 12.16 -16.76
CA THR A 74 3.07 12.35 -17.36
C THR A 74 2.04 11.40 -16.75
N ARG A 75 2.46 10.19 -16.35
CA ARG A 75 1.62 9.23 -15.63
C ARG A 75 1.13 9.78 -14.30
N THR A 76 2.00 10.43 -13.53
CA THR A 76 1.63 11.06 -12.25
C THR A 76 0.55 12.12 -12.45
N ILE A 77 0.71 13.00 -13.44
CA ILE A 77 -0.30 14.00 -13.78
C ILE A 77 -1.62 13.34 -14.23
N GLN A 78 -1.53 12.25 -15.00
CA GLN A 78 -2.70 11.49 -15.44
C GLN A 78 -3.45 10.80 -14.28
N ASP A 79 -2.72 10.28 -13.29
CA ASP A 79 -3.30 9.67 -12.08
C ASP A 79 -3.99 10.73 -11.21
N ILE A 80 -3.40 11.93 -11.09
CA ILE A 80 -4.03 13.07 -10.40
C ILE A 80 -5.31 13.49 -11.13
N LYS A 81 -5.26 13.59 -12.47
CA LYS A 81 -6.45 13.89 -13.31
C LYS A 81 -7.57 12.86 -13.15
N LYS A 82 -7.22 11.60 -12.84
CA LYS A 82 -8.16 10.49 -12.64
C LYS A 82 -8.56 10.29 -11.17
N GLU A 83 -8.05 11.12 -10.26
CA GLU A 83 -8.29 11.01 -8.81
C GLU A 83 -7.85 9.66 -8.19
N ILE A 84 -6.85 9.01 -8.78
CA ILE A 84 -6.30 7.71 -8.32
C ILE A 84 -4.86 7.82 -7.81
N TYR A 85 -4.38 9.05 -7.59
CA TYR A 85 -2.98 9.34 -7.22
C TYR A 85 -2.61 9.00 -5.77
#